data_AF-A0A8S2GAS1-F1
#
_entry.id   AF-A0A8S2GAS1-F1
#
_cell.length_a   1.000
_cell.length_b   1.000
_cell.length_c   1.000
_cell.angle_alpha   90.00
_cell.angle_beta   90.00
_cell.angle_gamma   90.00
#
_symmetry.space_group_name_H-M   'P 1'
#
loop_
_entity.id
_entity.type
_entity.pdbx_description
1 polymer ?
#
loop_
_entity_poly.entity_id
_entity_poly.type
_entity_poly.pdbx_seq_one_letter_code
_entity_poly.pdbx_strand_id
1 'polypeptide(L)'
;MSLNNGDILIHSFQPNDIPQCLNITRGVYAKYCPEDGYVEKVFATDMADIEKNYLNIKGGHWWVARTMVDNTVVGQVGIQPLSVGNQKCYQAELANPHYLHIHPDQICELRRMAV
;
A
#
# COMPACT_ATOMS: atom_id res chain seq x y z
N MET A 1 2.42 -5.11 15.33
CA MET A 1 3.73 -5.80 15.19
C MET A 1 4.71 -4.80 14.60
N SER A 2 5.84 -4.55 15.26
CA SER A 2 6.89 -3.63 14.81
C SER A 2 8.20 -4.38 14.68
N LEU A 3 8.92 -4.16 13.58
CA LEU A 3 10.24 -4.71 13.31
C LEU A 3 11.25 -3.58 13.48
N ASN A 4 12.25 -3.79 14.35
CA ASN A 4 13.29 -2.80 14.64
C ASN A 4 14.57 -3.21 13.92
N ASN A 5 14.98 -2.42 12.93
CA ASN A 5 16.30 -2.52 12.32
C ASN A 5 17.03 -1.20 12.57
N GLY A 6 17.46 -0.99 13.83
CA GLY A 6 18.25 0.15 14.32
C GLY A 6 17.61 1.54 14.23
N ASP A 7 17.20 1.93 13.03
CA ASP A 7 16.84 3.29 12.65
C ASP A 7 15.42 3.41 12.09
N ILE A 8 14.77 2.28 11.80
CA ILE A 8 13.42 2.25 11.20
C ILE A 8 12.44 1.53 12.13
N LEU A 9 11.29 2.17 12.34
CA LEU A 9 10.11 1.60 12.97
C LEU A 9 9.03 1.36 11.92
N ILE A 10 8.60 0.12 11.78
CA ILE A 10 7.42 -0.25 10.98
C ILE A 10 6.23 -0.40 11.92
N HIS A 11 5.11 0.24 11.60
CA HIS A 11 3.86 0.10 12.34
C HIS A 11 2.65 0.06 11.40
N SER A 12 1.50 -0.30 11.97
CA SER A 12 0.22 -0.18 11.27
C SER A 12 -0.13 1.31 11.13
N PHE A 13 -0.69 1.68 9.99
CA PHE A 13 -1.16 3.04 9.72
C PHE A 13 -1.97 3.61 10.88
N GLN A 14 -1.73 4.88 11.19
CA GLN A 14 -2.51 5.71 12.09
C GLN A 14 -2.99 6.96 11.34
N PRO A 15 -4.13 7.56 11.70
CA PRO A 15 -4.62 8.77 11.02
C PRO A 15 -3.62 9.94 11.00
N ASN A 16 -2.76 10.04 12.01
CA ASN A 16 -1.71 11.06 12.07
C ASN A 16 -0.59 10.88 11.02
N ASP A 17 -0.49 9.70 10.39
CA ASP A 17 0.49 9.44 9.34
C ASP A 17 0.09 10.04 7.99
N ILE A 18 -1.19 10.39 7.79
CA ILE A 18 -1.75 10.85 6.50
C ILE A 18 -0.90 11.95 5.85
N PRO A 19 -0.54 13.06 6.53
CA PRO A 19 0.19 14.13 5.87
C PRO A 19 1.53 13.67 5.29
N GLN A 20 2.28 12.84 6.03
CA GLN A 20 3.56 12.34 5.58
C GLN A 20 3.43 11.26 4.51
N CYS A 21 2.43 10.38 4.63
CA CYS A 21 2.10 9.38 3.62
C CYS A 21 1.75 10.03 2.27
N LEU A 22 0.93 11.08 2.26
CA LEU A 22 0.61 11.81 1.03
C LEU A 22 1.85 12.49 0.44
N ASN A 23 2.72 13.06 1.28
CA ASN A 23 3.93 13.72 0.83
C ASN A 23 4.93 12.77 0.16
N ILE A 24 5.21 11.61 0.80
CA ILE A 24 6.15 10.65 0.21
C ILE A 24 5.58 10.01 -1.06
N THR A 25 4.26 9.69 -1.12
CA THR A 25 3.61 9.24 -2.36
C THR A 25 3.78 10.28 -3.46
N ARG A 26 3.47 11.55 -3.18
CA ARG A 26 3.64 12.62 -4.17
C ARG A 26 5.08 12.70 -4.67
N GLY A 27 6.07 12.66 -3.77
CA GLY A 27 7.48 12.74 -4.12
C GLY A 27 7.96 11.57 -4.98
N VAL A 28 7.55 10.34 -4.66
CA VAL A 28 7.91 9.14 -5.42
C VAL A 28 7.25 9.16 -6.81
N TYR A 29 5.95 9.44 -6.90
CA TYR A 29 5.26 9.48 -8.20
C TYR A 29 5.71 10.65 -9.06
N ALA A 30 5.96 11.84 -8.49
CA ALA A 30 6.52 12.96 -9.26
C ALA A 30 7.90 12.62 -9.85
N LYS A 31 8.68 11.76 -9.19
CA LYS A 31 10.00 11.34 -9.67
C LYS A 31 9.95 10.24 -10.74
N TYR A 32 9.06 9.26 -10.59
CA TYR A 32 9.06 8.05 -11.43
C TYR A 32 7.87 7.95 -12.40
N CYS A 33 6.80 8.73 -12.19
CA CYS A 33 5.57 8.75 -12.99
C CYS A 33 5.04 10.20 -13.17
N PRO A 34 5.81 11.13 -13.74
CA PRO A 34 5.46 12.57 -13.74
C PRO A 34 4.26 12.96 -14.63
N GLU A 35 3.78 12.12 -15.54
CA GLU A 35 2.90 12.54 -16.65
C GLU A 35 1.52 11.86 -16.73
N ASP A 36 1.15 10.97 -15.80
CA ASP A 36 0.00 10.07 -16.01
C ASP A 36 -1.27 10.40 -15.23
N GLY A 37 -1.27 11.47 -14.41
CA GLY A 37 -2.41 11.79 -13.51
C GLY A 37 -2.72 10.67 -12.52
N TYR A 38 -1.83 9.68 -12.41
CA TYR A 38 -2.04 8.49 -11.60
C TYR A 38 -1.91 8.82 -10.13
N VAL A 39 -1.06 9.79 -9.76
CA VAL A 39 -0.93 10.22 -8.36
C VAL A 39 -2.23 10.86 -7.85
N GLU A 40 -2.90 11.67 -8.66
CA GLU A 40 -4.21 12.25 -8.34
C GLU A 40 -5.27 11.15 -8.22
N LYS A 41 -5.25 10.17 -9.13
CA LYS A 41 -6.13 9.00 -9.04
C LYS A 41 -5.90 8.23 -7.73
N VAL A 42 -4.65 7.93 -7.39
CA VAL A 42 -4.25 7.26 -6.14
C VAL A 42 -4.74 8.04 -4.92
N PHE A 43 -4.67 9.37 -4.93
CA PHE A 43 -5.19 10.20 -3.85
C PHE A 43 -6.72 10.21 -3.79
N ALA A 44 -7.39 10.20 -4.94
CA ALA A 44 -8.85 10.16 -5.02
C ALA A 44 -9.44 8.78 -4.73
N THR A 45 -8.66 7.69 -4.87
CA THR A 45 -9.11 6.32 -4.64
C THR A 45 -8.45 5.72 -3.41
N ASP A 46 -7.22 5.25 -3.54
CA ASP A 46 -6.56 4.41 -2.54
C ASP A 46 -6.36 5.15 -1.22
N MET A 47 -5.90 6.40 -1.29
CA MET A 47 -5.57 7.21 -0.12
C MET A 47 -6.71 8.11 0.36
N ALA A 48 -7.86 8.12 -0.32
CA ALA A 48 -9.00 8.95 0.06
C ALA A 48 -9.60 8.53 1.40
N ASP A 49 -9.58 7.22 1.70
CA ASP A 49 -10.04 6.63 2.95
C ASP A 49 -9.29 5.32 3.23
N ILE A 50 -8.08 5.45 3.78
CA ILE A 50 -7.19 4.29 4.02
C ILE A 50 -7.82 3.30 5.00
N GLU A 51 -8.56 3.78 6.01
CA GLU A 51 -9.22 2.91 6.97
C GLU A 51 -10.25 2.02 6.28
N LYS A 52 -11.15 2.61 5.49
CA LYS A 52 -12.14 1.85 4.73
C LYS A 52 -11.52 0.95 3.67
N ASN A 53 -10.53 1.45 2.94
CA ASN A 53 -9.98 0.76 1.78
C ASN A 53 -8.98 -0.34 2.13
N TYR A 54 -8.36 -0.29 3.31
CA TYR A 54 -7.27 -1.22 3.66
C TYR A 54 -7.42 -1.82 5.05
N LEU A 55 -7.80 -1.05 6.08
CA LEU A 55 -7.82 -1.56 7.47
C LEU A 55 -9.12 -2.28 7.84
N ASN A 56 -10.25 -1.85 7.29
CA ASN A 56 -11.58 -2.42 7.56
C ASN A 56 -11.97 -3.51 6.57
N ILE A 57 -11.04 -3.94 5.71
CA ILE A 57 -11.24 -5.04 4.76
C ILE A 57 -10.57 -6.30 5.30
N LYS A 58 -11.29 -7.42 5.30
CA LYS A 58 -10.71 -8.71 5.69
C LYS A 58 -9.56 -9.09 4.75
N GLY A 59 -8.37 -9.29 5.31
CA GLY A 59 -7.15 -9.59 4.55
C GLY A 59 -6.43 -8.36 3.99
N GLY A 60 -6.96 -7.15 4.22
CA GLY A 60 -6.26 -5.90 3.93
C GLY A 60 -5.40 -5.44 5.11
N HIS A 61 -4.43 -4.58 4.83
CA HIS A 61 -3.66 -3.86 5.86
C HIS A 61 -2.89 -2.69 5.23
N TRP A 62 -2.45 -1.75 6.06
CA TRP A 62 -1.52 -0.70 5.65
C TRP A 62 -0.41 -0.54 6.68
N TRP A 63 0.83 -0.63 6.21
CA TRP A 63 2.02 -0.41 7.03
C TRP A 63 2.75 0.86 6.63
N VAL A 64 3.28 1.53 7.65
CA VAL A 64 4.08 2.75 7.53
C VAL A 64 5.44 2.46 8.15
N ALA A 65 6.50 2.84 7.45
CA ALA A 65 7.87 2.80 7.93
C ALA A 65 8.33 4.24 8.20
N ARG A 66 8.80 4.52 9.42
CA ARG A 66 9.34 5.82 9.81
C ARG A 66 10.74 5.69 10.37
N THR A 67 11.54 6.73 10.20
CA THR A 67 12.82 6.80 10.92
C THR A 67 12.55 7.02 12.42
N MET A 68 13.43 6.50 13.25
CA MET A 68 13.44 6.77 14.70
C MET A 68 14.22 8.05 15.04
N VAL A 69 14.97 8.61 14.09
CA VAL A 69 15.82 9.80 14.28
C VAL A 69 14.97 11.07 14.29
N ASP A 70 14.07 11.21 13.31
CA ASP A 70 13.27 12.41 13.09
C ASP A 70 11.76 12.14 12.94
N ASN A 71 11.34 10.87 13.06
CA ASN A 71 9.95 10.44 12.87
C ASN A 71 9.39 10.69 11.47
N THR A 72 10.27 10.86 10.48
CA THR A 72 9.87 11.01 9.08
C THR A 72 9.43 9.66 8.51
N VAL A 73 8.29 9.62 7.82
CA VAL A 73 7.85 8.47 7.03
C VAL A 73 8.78 8.32 5.81
N VAL A 74 9.39 7.15 5.69
CA VAL A 74 10.33 6.80 4.60
C VAL A 74 9.81 5.69 3.70
N GLY A 75 8.66 5.11 4.02
CA GLY A 75 8.05 4.11 3.18
C GLY A 75 6.68 3.73 3.68
N GLN A 76 5.88 3.19 2.77
CA GLN A 76 4.55 2.70 3.08
C GLN A 76 4.07 1.68 2.06
N VAL A 77 3.25 0.77 2.54
CA VAL A 77 2.72 -0.33 1.74
C VAL A 77 1.30 -0.66 2.17
N GLY A 78 0.40 -0.67 1.19
CA GLY A 78 -0.97 -1.16 1.35
C GLY A 78 -1.08 -2.56 0.79
N ILE A 79 -1.88 -3.41 1.43
CA ILE A 79 -2.31 -4.68 0.86
C ILE A 79 -3.83 -4.75 0.83
N GLN A 80 -4.36 -5.29 -0.25
CA GLN A 80 -5.78 -5.61 -0.40
C GLN A 80 -5.92 -7.04 -0.88
N PRO A 81 -6.98 -7.75 -0.47
CA PRO A 81 -7.31 -9.03 -1.09
C PRO A 81 -7.62 -8.82 -2.57
N LEU A 82 -7.28 -9.81 -3.42
CA LEU A 82 -7.54 -9.72 -4.85
C LEU A 82 -9.00 -9.41 -5.15
N SER A 83 -9.95 -9.98 -4.40
CA SER A 83 -11.40 -9.76 -4.56
C SER A 83 -11.84 -8.28 -4.53
N VAL A 84 -11.04 -7.39 -3.94
CA VAL A 84 -11.27 -5.94 -3.91
C VAL A 84 -10.30 -5.18 -4.83
N GLY A 85 -9.12 -5.76 -5.10
CA GLY A 85 -8.10 -5.22 -5.98
C GLY A 85 -8.49 -5.17 -7.46
N ASN A 86 -7.60 -4.60 -8.28
CA ASN A 86 -7.86 -4.48 -9.72
C ASN A 86 -7.61 -5.81 -10.41
N GLN A 87 -8.67 -6.50 -10.84
CA GLN A 87 -8.58 -7.80 -11.50
C GLN A 87 -7.60 -7.85 -12.67
N LYS A 88 -7.47 -6.77 -13.44
CA LYS A 88 -6.52 -6.71 -14.57
C LYS A 88 -5.07 -6.92 -14.14
N CYS A 89 -4.73 -6.61 -12.90
CA CYS A 89 -3.37 -6.71 -12.38
C CYS A 89 -2.97 -8.13 -11.96
N TYR A 90 -3.91 -9.06 -11.83
CA TYR A 90 -3.66 -10.43 -11.36
C TYR A 90 -4.41 -11.52 -12.16
N GLN A 91 -5.07 -11.14 -13.26
CA GLN A 91 -5.88 -12.05 -14.06
C GLN A 91 -5.03 -13.16 -14.72
N ALA A 92 -3.79 -12.84 -15.12
CA ALA A 92 -2.87 -13.81 -15.72
C ALA A 92 -2.43 -14.86 -14.69
N GLU A 93 -2.25 -14.44 -13.44
CA GLU A 93 -1.87 -15.28 -12.31
C GLU A 93 -3.02 -16.20 -11.89
N LEU A 94 -4.26 -15.70 -11.85
CA LEU A 94 -5.44 -16.54 -11.60
C LEU A 94 -5.73 -17.54 -12.74
N ALA A 95 -5.35 -17.22 -13.97
CA ALA A 95 -5.47 -18.13 -15.10
C ALA A 95 -4.37 -19.21 -15.13
N ASN A 96 -3.34 -19.10 -14.29
CA ASN A 96 -2.25 -20.06 -14.25
C ASN A 96 -2.67 -21.34 -13.50
N PRO A 97 -2.62 -22.52 -14.15
CA PRO A 97 -3.03 -23.78 -13.53
C PRO A 97 -2.28 -24.13 -12.24
N HIS A 98 -1.06 -23.61 -12.09
CA HIS A 98 -0.23 -23.81 -10.90
C HIS A 98 -0.79 -23.13 -9.64
N TYR A 99 -1.70 -22.16 -9.76
CA TYR A 99 -2.27 -21.42 -8.62
C TYR A 99 -3.76 -21.70 -8.39
N LEU A 100 -4.37 -22.63 -9.14
CA LEU A 100 -5.80 -22.99 -9.04
C LEU A 100 -6.23 -23.52 -7.66
N HIS A 101 -5.28 -23.93 -6.81
CA HIS A 101 -5.55 -24.42 -5.46
C HIS A 101 -5.44 -23.32 -4.38
N ILE A 102 -5.00 -22.11 -4.74
CA ILE A 102 -4.89 -20.98 -3.82
C ILE A 102 -6.17 -20.14 -3.94
N HIS A 103 -6.86 -19.95 -2.82
CA HIS A 103 -8.06 -19.12 -2.82
C HIS A 103 -7.68 -17.66 -3.15
N PRO A 104 -8.43 -16.92 -3.98
CA PRO A 104 -8.10 -15.53 -4.34
C PRO A 104 -7.91 -14.59 -3.14
N ASP A 105 -8.60 -14.86 -2.03
CA ASP A 105 -8.42 -14.10 -0.77
C ASP A 105 -7.19 -14.51 0.06
N GLN A 106 -6.45 -15.55 -0.36
CA GLN A 106 -5.13 -15.90 0.20
C GLN A 106 -3.99 -15.23 -0.58
N ILE A 107 -4.31 -14.55 -1.69
CA ILE A 107 -3.38 -13.75 -2.47
C ILE A 107 -3.75 -12.28 -2.22
N CYS A 108 -2.75 -11.46 -1.90
CA CYS A 108 -2.94 -10.03 -1.69
C CYS A 108 -2.25 -9.25 -2.81
N GLU A 109 -2.91 -8.21 -3.29
CA GLU A 109 -2.27 -7.21 -4.15
C GLU A 109 -1.41 -6.32 -3.27
N LEU A 110 -0.09 -6.35 -3.49
CA LEU A 110 0.85 -5.45 -2.84
C LEU A 110 0.82 -4.10 -3.57
N ARG A 111 0.17 -3.11 -2.96
CA ARG A 111 0.24 -1.72 -3.42
C ARG A 111 1.48 -1.08 -2.82
N ARG A 112 2.58 -1.09 -3.57
CA ARG A 112 3.75 -0.26 -3.23
C ARG A 112 3.39 1.19 -3.50
N MET A 113 3.10 1.93 -2.42
CA MET A 113 2.65 3.31 -2.52
C MET A 113 3.85 4.26 -2.61
N ALA A 114 4.87 4.07 -1.79
CA ALA A 114 6.10 4.86 -1.83
C ALA A 114 7.21 4.19 -1.02
N VAL A 115 8.45 4.21 -1.53
CA VAL A 115 9.71 3.85 -0.85
C VAL A 115 10.84 4.66 -1.47
#